data_AF-A0A3P9J0R4-F1
#
_entry.id   AF-A0A3P9J0R4-F1
#
_cell.length_a   1.000
_cell.length_b   1.000
_cell.length_c   1.000
_cell.angle_alpha   90.00
_cell.angle_beta   90.00
_cell.angle_gamma   90.00
#
_symmetry.space_group_name_H-M   'P 1'
#
loop_
_entity.id
_entity.type
_entity.pdbx_description
1 polymer ?
#
loop_
_entity_poly.entity_id
_entity_poly.type
_entity_poly.pdbx_seq_one_letter_code
_entity_poly.pdbx_strand_id
1 'polypeptide(L)'
;MAKFQAPVIQDNPTGWGPCAIPEKFRDMPYQPFSKGDRLGKVSDWTGATYQDKRYPNRYTSQFGGGSVYAYFHEENETTFQLVDTAKTQKTAYQKNRMRFAQRNLRRDKDRRNLTQFNMQTLPKSAKQKERDRMRLQKKFQKQFGVRQKWDQKSQKPRDSSVEVRSDWEVKEEMDFPRLMKMRYMEVSDPVDIECCGALEYYDKAFDRITTRNEKPLRSIKRIFHTVTTTDDPVIRKLAKTQGNVFATDAILATLMCCTRSVNSWDIIVQRVGNKLFFDKRDNSDFGESARSEQLCSVPELR
;
A
#
# COMPACT_ATOMS: atom_id res chain seq x y z
N MET A 1 -13.99 -48.34 13.34
CA MET A 1 -13.24 -48.71 14.57
C MET A 1 -12.32 -47.55 14.94
N ALA A 2 -12.38 -47.07 16.18
CA ALA A 2 -11.45 -46.06 16.67
C ALA A 2 -10.06 -46.70 16.82
N LYS A 3 -9.02 -46.07 16.26
CA LYS A 3 -7.64 -46.55 16.32
C LYS A 3 -6.91 -45.86 17.47
N PHE A 4 -6.37 -46.64 18.40
CA PHE A 4 -5.48 -46.14 19.45
C PHE A 4 -4.06 -46.61 19.16
N GLN A 5 -3.11 -45.68 19.15
CA GLN A 5 -1.67 -45.96 19.06
C GLN A 5 -1.04 -45.64 20.41
N ALA A 6 -0.21 -46.55 20.91
CA ALA A 6 0.52 -46.35 22.15
C ALA A 6 1.48 -45.15 22.02
N PRO A 7 1.50 -44.24 23.01
CA PRO A 7 2.43 -43.12 23.01
C PRO A 7 3.86 -43.60 23.23
N VAL A 8 4.81 -42.94 22.59
CA VAL A 8 6.25 -43.20 22.78
C VAL A 8 6.70 -42.51 24.07
N ILE A 9 7.31 -43.26 24.98
CA ILE A 9 7.81 -42.78 26.28
C ILE A 9 9.34 -42.99 26.31
N GLN A 10 10.06 -42.05 26.92
CA GLN A 10 11.50 -42.14 27.11
C GLN A 10 11.85 -43.06 28.28
N ASP A 11 12.86 -43.91 28.11
CA ASP A 11 13.38 -44.78 29.17
C ASP A 11 14.62 -44.15 29.82
N ASN A 12 14.66 -44.13 31.15
CA ASN A 12 15.77 -43.59 31.94
C ASN A 12 16.15 -44.59 33.06
N PRO A 13 17.11 -45.50 32.81
CA PRO A 13 17.47 -46.55 33.76
C PRO A 13 18.15 -46.03 35.04
N THR A 14 18.74 -44.84 35.00
CA THR A 14 19.65 -44.33 36.05
C THR A 14 19.01 -43.26 36.94
N GLY A 15 17.77 -42.85 36.69
CA GLY A 15 17.10 -41.86 37.52
C GLY A 15 15.71 -41.47 37.03
N TRP A 16 15.09 -40.52 37.73
CA TRP A 16 13.80 -39.95 37.36
C TRP A 16 14.01 -38.56 36.76
N GLY A 17 13.57 -38.36 35.51
CA GLY A 17 13.67 -37.08 34.80
C GLY A 17 13.98 -37.22 33.31
N PRO A 18 14.09 -36.09 32.58
CA PRO A 18 14.38 -36.08 31.16
C PRO A 18 15.78 -36.66 30.88
N CYS A 19 15.87 -37.67 30.02
CA CYS A 19 17.14 -38.30 29.63
C CYS A 19 17.70 -37.77 28.31
N ALA A 20 16.88 -37.11 27.49
CA ALA A 20 17.28 -36.58 26.19
C ALA A 20 16.67 -35.21 25.90
N ILE A 21 17.42 -34.39 25.15
CA ILE A 21 16.87 -33.17 24.55
C ILE A 21 15.81 -33.58 23.52
N PRO A 22 14.60 -32.98 23.56
CA PRO A 22 13.56 -33.28 22.58
C PRO A 22 14.08 -33.11 21.15
N GLU A 23 13.81 -34.09 20.28
CA GLU A 23 14.29 -34.10 18.89
C GLU A 23 13.97 -32.80 18.15
N LYS A 24 12.78 -32.24 18.43
CA LYS A 24 12.32 -30.98 17.84
C LYS A 24 13.34 -29.85 17.99
N PHE A 25 14.08 -29.78 19.09
CA PHE A 25 14.99 -28.67 19.41
C PHE A 25 16.48 -29.03 19.34
N ARG A 26 16.83 -30.27 18.94
CA ARG A 26 18.22 -30.74 18.95
C ARG A 26 19.10 -29.99 17.94
N ASP A 27 18.57 -29.73 16.75
CA ASP A 27 19.35 -29.18 15.63
C ASP A 27 19.17 -27.65 15.47
N MET A 28 18.61 -26.97 16.47
CA MET A 28 18.43 -25.51 16.45
C MET A 28 19.09 -24.84 17.67
N PRO A 29 19.82 -23.72 17.47
CA PRO A 29 20.27 -22.92 18.59
C PRO A 29 19.10 -22.43 19.45
N TYR A 30 19.09 -22.75 20.73
CA TYR A 30 17.99 -22.36 21.60
C TYR A 30 18.04 -20.85 21.90
N GLN A 31 16.94 -20.15 21.62
CA GLN A 31 16.72 -18.78 22.08
C GLN A 31 15.30 -18.65 22.67
N PRO A 32 15.17 -18.18 23.93
CA PRO A 32 13.86 -17.95 24.53
C PRO A 32 13.10 -16.83 23.81
N PHE A 33 11.77 -16.97 23.73
CA PHE A 33 10.90 -15.96 23.15
C PHE A 33 9.49 -16.04 23.76
N SER A 34 8.73 -14.96 23.62
CA SER A 34 7.31 -14.88 24.00
C SER A 34 6.45 -14.70 22.74
N LYS A 35 5.41 -15.54 22.59
CA LYS A 35 4.44 -15.41 21.49
C LYS A 35 3.51 -14.20 21.62
N GLY A 36 3.43 -13.61 22.82
CA GLY A 36 2.59 -12.44 23.09
C GLY A 36 3.28 -11.11 22.77
N ASP A 37 4.56 -11.14 22.38
CA ASP A 37 5.33 -9.93 22.12
C ASP A 37 4.83 -9.24 20.84
N ARG A 38 4.82 -7.92 20.87
CA ARG A 38 4.37 -7.11 19.73
C ARG A 38 5.34 -7.25 18.57
N LEU A 39 4.82 -7.57 17.38
CA LEU A 39 5.57 -7.65 16.12
C LEU A 39 5.40 -6.39 15.27
N GLY A 40 6.31 -6.16 14.32
CA GLY A 40 6.23 -5.04 13.35
C GLY A 40 7.22 -3.89 13.56
N LYS A 41 8.39 -4.15 14.17
CA LYS A 41 9.49 -3.17 14.21
C LYS A 41 10.19 -3.13 12.85
N VAL A 42 10.36 -1.94 12.29
CA VAL A 42 11.02 -1.70 11.00
C VAL A 42 12.52 -1.46 11.24
N SER A 43 13.38 -1.96 10.36
CA SER A 43 14.80 -1.59 10.35
C SER A 43 15.01 -0.41 9.41
N ASP A 44 15.76 0.60 9.84
CA ASP A 44 16.05 1.81 9.05
C ASP A 44 17.53 2.18 9.16
N TRP A 45 18.27 2.01 8.07
CA TRP A 45 19.70 2.34 7.98
C TRP A 45 19.98 3.85 8.04
N THR A 46 18.96 4.71 7.85
CA THR A 46 19.11 6.18 7.84
C THR A 46 18.89 6.78 9.23
N GLY A 47 18.32 6.00 10.15
CA GLY A 47 17.96 6.43 11.50
C GLY A 47 16.83 7.47 11.55
N ALA A 48 16.13 7.75 10.45
CA ALA A 48 15.14 8.81 10.38
C ALA A 48 13.77 8.40 10.96
N THR A 49 13.45 7.10 10.96
CA THR A 49 12.13 6.54 11.28
C THR A 49 11.74 6.69 12.75
N TYR A 50 12.68 6.55 13.68
CA TYR A 50 12.40 6.57 15.13
C TYR A 50 12.97 7.81 15.82
N GLN A 51 12.40 8.99 15.52
CA GLN A 51 12.74 10.23 16.24
C GLN A 51 12.28 10.20 17.71
N ASP A 52 11.20 9.47 18.02
CA ASP A 52 10.68 9.28 19.37
C ASP A 52 11.03 7.87 19.88
N LYS A 53 11.84 7.79 20.94
CA LYS A 53 12.31 6.54 21.56
C LYS A 53 11.19 5.72 22.22
N ARG A 54 9.99 6.27 22.39
CA ARG A 54 8.85 5.52 22.96
C ARG A 54 8.32 4.43 22.03
N TYR A 55 8.44 4.61 20.71
CA TYR A 55 7.97 3.64 19.73
C TYR A 55 8.79 2.32 19.74
N PRO A 56 10.14 2.33 19.66
CA PRO A 56 10.93 1.11 19.66
C PRO A 56 10.85 0.32 20.97
N ASN A 57 10.62 0.99 22.11
CA ASN A 57 10.49 0.33 23.42
C ASN A 57 9.29 -0.62 23.51
N ARG A 58 8.28 -0.48 22.63
CA ARG A 58 7.11 -1.37 22.59
C ARG A 58 7.38 -2.73 21.95
N TYR A 59 8.53 -2.87 21.29
CA TYR A 59 8.97 -4.10 20.61
C TYR A 59 10.15 -4.75 21.34
N THR A 60 10.53 -4.21 22.50
CA THR A 60 11.55 -4.83 23.35
C THR A 60 10.90 -6.00 24.08
N SER A 61 11.40 -7.21 23.84
CA SER A 61 10.95 -8.38 24.60
C SER A 61 11.36 -8.22 26.07
N GLN A 62 10.41 -8.46 26.97
CA GLN A 62 10.71 -8.54 28.42
C GLN A 62 11.24 -9.92 28.81
N PHE A 63 11.07 -10.93 27.96
CA PHE A 63 11.38 -12.31 28.27
C PHE A 63 12.45 -12.84 27.30
N GLY A 64 13.69 -12.92 27.79
CA GLY A 64 14.78 -13.54 27.03
C GLY A 64 15.43 -12.61 26.01
N GLY A 65 16.45 -11.86 26.43
CA GLY A 65 17.35 -11.15 25.52
C GLY A 65 18.47 -12.09 25.05
N GLY A 66 18.33 -12.66 23.85
CA GLY A 66 19.36 -13.49 23.22
C GLY A 66 19.82 -12.91 21.88
N SER A 67 21.11 -13.05 21.58
CA SER A 67 21.73 -12.62 20.31
C SER A 67 22.26 -13.81 19.50
N VAL A 68 21.71 -15.02 19.73
CA VAL A 68 22.19 -16.25 19.08
C VAL A 68 21.95 -16.21 17.57
N TYR A 69 20.87 -15.52 17.16
CA TYR A 69 20.52 -15.26 15.76
C TYR A 69 20.85 -13.84 15.31
N ALA A 70 21.81 -13.16 15.94
CA ALA A 70 22.19 -11.79 15.58
C ALA A 70 23.40 -11.77 14.63
N TYR A 71 23.36 -10.89 13.65
CA TYR A 71 24.51 -10.55 12.80
C TYR A 71 25.16 -9.26 13.30
N PHE A 72 26.47 -9.29 13.51
CA PHE A 72 27.27 -8.11 13.86
C PHE A 72 28.13 -7.75 12.66
N HIS A 73 27.97 -6.52 12.18
CA HIS A 73 28.77 -5.98 11.08
C HIS A 73 29.98 -5.24 11.67
N GLU A 74 31.19 -5.75 11.42
CA GLU A 74 32.43 -5.22 12.02
C GLU A 74 33.10 -4.11 11.18
N GLU A 75 32.72 -3.94 9.91
CA GLU A 75 33.39 -3.01 9.00
C GLU A 75 32.74 -1.61 8.98
N ASN A 76 33.58 -0.57 8.90
CA ASN A 76 33.14 0.82 8.78
C ASN A 76 32.87 1.17 7.30
N GLU A 77 31.65 0.91 6.83
CA GLU A 77 31.19 1.15 5.45
C GLU A 77 31.32 2.62 4.96
N THR A 78 31.46 3.59 5.88
CA THR A 78 31.64 5.01 5.54
C THR A 78 32.98 5.33 4.86
N THR A 79 33.89 4.36 4.80
CA THR A 79 35.22 4.50 4.19
C THR A 79 35.20 4.22 2.68
N PHE A 80 34.21 3.47 2.19
CA PHE A 80 34.14 3.10 0.78
C PHE A 80 33.49 4.20 -0.05
N GLN A 81 34.10 4.50 -1.20
CA GLN A 81 33.52 5.40 -2.21
C GLN A 81 33.16 4.59 -3.45
N LEU A 82 31.94 4.78 -3.94
CA LEU A 82 31.51 4.17 -5.19
C LEU A 82 32.22 4.88 -6.36
N VAL A 83 33.09 4.16 -7.07
CA VAL A 83 33.73 4.65 -8.29
C VAL A 83 32.78 4.44 -9.45
N ASP A 84 32.17 5.53 -9.93
CA ASP A 84 31.31 5.50 -11.12
C ASP A 84 32.15 5.79 -12.38
N THR A 85 32.24 4.80 -13.28
CA THR A 85 32.87 4.96 -14.60
C THR A 85 31.88 5.39 -15.69
N ALA A 86 30.59 5.52 -15.36
CA ALA A 86 29.58 5.97 -16.30
C ALA A 86 29.49 7.51 -16.33
N LYS A 87 29.47 8.09 -17.53
CA LYS A 87 29.15 9.51 -17.70
C LYS A 87 27.68 9.72 -17.34
N THR A 88 27.42 10.27 -16.16
CA THR A 88 26.07 10.60 -15.67
C THR A 88 25.37 11.54 -16.67
N GLN A 89 24.36 11.04 -17.39
CA GLN A 89 23.50 11.89 -18.21
C GLN A 89 22.59 12.73 -17.31
N LYS A 90 22.89 14.03 -17.20
CA LYS A 90 22.05 14.97 -16.47
C LYS A 90 20.81 15.31 -17.30
N THR A 91 19.64 14.92 -16.84
CA THR A 91 18.35 15.37 -17.39
C THR A 91 18.25 16.90 -17.28
N ALA A 92 17.80 17.55 -18.36
CA ALA A 92 17.81 19.02 -18.53
C ALA A 92 17.09 19.79 -17.40
N TYR A 93 16.17 19.15 -16.67
CA TYR A 93 15.37 19.78 -15.62
C TYR A 93 16.16 20.13 -14.34
N GLN A 94 17.31 19.49 -14.08
CA GLN A 94 18.14 19.81 -12.91
C GLN A 94 19.12 20.97 -13.14
N LYS A 95 19.31 21.43 -14.38
CA LYS A 95 20.27 22.51 -14.71
C LYS A 95 19.90 23.86 -14.10
N ASN A 96 18.61 24.10 -13.80
CA ASN A 96 18.14 25.41 -13.35
C ASN A 96 18.05 25.57 -11.81
N ARG A 97 18.15 24.48 -11.03
CA ARG A 97 18.13 24.54 -9.55
C ARG A 97 19.50 24.89 -8.95
N MET A 98 20.59 24.58 -9.68
CA MET A 98 21.97 24.83 -9.24
C MET A 98 22.43 26.29 -9.38
N ARG A 99 21.78 27.13 -10.20
CA ARG A 99 22.15 28.56 -10.32
C ARG A 99 21.78 29.38 -9.08
N PHE A 100 20.71 29.03 -8.37
CA PHE A 100 20.32 29.73 -7.14
C PHE A 100 21.11 29.29 -5.90
N ALA A 101 21.55 28.02 -5.84
CA ALA A 101 22.39 27.52 -4.74
C ALA A 101 23.83 28.09 -4.81
N GLN A 102 24.39 28.27 -6.01
CA GLN A 102 25.75 28.81 -6.19
C GLN A 102 25.86 30.30 -5.84
N ARG A 103 24.77 31.09 -5.96
CA ARG A 103 24.77 32.52 -5.57
C ARG A 103 24.84 32.71 -4.05
N ASN A 104 24.28 31.78 -3.27
CA ASN A 104 24.35 31.81 -1.81
C ASN A 104 25.71 31.30 -1.28
N LEU A 105 26.32 30.31 -1.93
CA LEU A 105 27.66 29.83 -1.53
C LEU A 105 28.78 30.86 -1.76
N ARG A 106 28.67 31.70 -2.81
CA ARG A 106 29.64 32.80 -3.03
C ARG A 106 29.52 33.89 -1.95
N ARG A 107 28.30 34.22 -1.52
CA ARG A 107 28.08 35.20 -0.43
C ARG A 107 28.58 34.73 0.94
N ASP A 108 28.54 33.42 1.22
CA ASP A 108 29.09 32.85 2.46
C ASP A 108 30.62 32.66 2.44
N LYS A 109 31.25 32.66 1.26
CA LYS A 109 32.71 32.64 1.13
C LYS A 109 33.31 34.03 1.34
N ASP A 110 32.65 35.08 0.86
CA ASP A 110 33.07 36.47 1.10
C ASP A 110 32.86 36.92 2.56
N ARG A 111 31.88 36.35 3.28
CA ARG A 111 31.67 36.63 4.71
C ARG A 111 32.68 35.93 5.63
N ARG A 112 33.26 34.79 5.19
CA ARG A 112 34.29 34.06 5.95
C ARG A 112 35.66 34.73 5.87
N ASN A 113 35.98 35.42 4.78
CA ASN A 113 37.24 36.16 4.66
C ASN A 113 37.26 37.49 5.44
N LEU A 114 36.11 38.04 5.85
CA LEU A 114 36.05 39.27 6.66
C LEU A 114 35.93 39.00 8.17
N THR A 115 35.76 37.75 8.59
CA THR A 115 35.60 37.36 10.01
C THR A 115 36.91 36.98 10.69
N GLN A 116 38.04 36.99 9.98
CA GLN A 116 39.37 36.75 10.56
C GLN A 116 40.08 38.02 11.05
N PHE A 117 39.49 39.22 10.90
CA PHE A 117 40.19 40.47 11.23
C PHE A 117 39.50 41.43 12.20
N ASN A 118 38.49 41.00 12.97
CA ASN A 118 37.99 41.85 14.06
C ASN A 118 37.43 41.06 15.24
N MET A 119 38.31 40.74 16.19
CA MET A 119 37.95 40.47 17.59
C MET A 119 37.60 41.81 18.25
N GLN A 120 36.39 42.31 18.03
CA GLN A 120 35.87 43.44 18.79
C GLN A 120 34.44 43.16 19.25
N THR A 121 34.25 43.33 20.56
CA THR A 121 33.02 43.06 21.30
C THR A 121 31.85 43.86 20.76
N LEU A 122 30.92 43.20 20.08
CA LEU A 122 29.68 43.84 19.62
C LEU A 122 28.79 44.26 20.81
N PRO A 123 28.19 45.47 20.78
CA PRO A 123 27.26 45.93 21.81
C PRO A 123 25.98 45.06 21.84
N LYS A 124 25.38 44.94 23.03
CA LYS A 124 24.26 44.02 23.34
C LYS A 124 23.05 44.12 22.39
N SER A 125 22.82 45.26 21.74
CA SER A 125 21.72 45.49 20.79
C SER A 125 21.90 44.79 19.43
N ALA A 126 23.14 44.60 18.97
CA ALA A 126 23.42 43.96 17.68
C ALA A 126 23.23 42.42 17.73
N LYS A 127 23.53 41.80 18.88
CA LYS A 127 23.28 40.37 19.13
C LYS A 127 21.80 40.00 19.11
N GLN A 128 20.92 40.90 19.55
CA GLN A 128 19.46 40.67 19.55
C GLN A 128 18.92 40.58 18.11
N LYS A 129 19.36 41.51 17.24
CA LYS A 129 18.92 41.62 15.84
C LYS A 129 19.37 40.41 15.00
N GLU A 130 20.55 39.85 15.28
CA GLU A 130 21.04 38.63 14.61
C GLU A 130 20.32 37.36 15.10
N ARG A 131 19.92 37.32 16.39
CA ARG A 131 19.11 36.23 16.95
C ARG A 131 17.69 36.21 16.35
N ASP A 132 17.10 37.38 16.12
CA ASP A 132 15.79 37.51 15.47
C ASP A 132 15.84 37.15 13.99
N ARG A 133 16.90 37.52 13.29
CA ARG A 133 17.15 37.10 11.90
C ARG A 133 17.30 35.58 11.78
N MET A 134 18.01 34.93 12.71
CA MET A 134 18.10 33.46 12.76
C MET A 134 16.76 32.79 13.08
N ARG A 135 15.94 33.38 13.97
CA ARG A 135 14.59 32.88 14.27
C ARG A 135 13.66 32.97 13.06
N LEU A 136 13.73 34.07 12.30
CA LEU A 136 12.93 34.26 11.08
C LEU A 136 13.36 33.27 9.97
N GLN A 137 14.66 33.03 9.82
CA GLN A 137 15.19 32.05 8.87
C GLN A 137 14.79 30.61 9.24
N LYS A 138 14.83 30.24 10.53
CA LYS A 138 14.31 28.94 11.01
C LYS A 138 12.80 28.79 10.80
N LYS A 139 12.01 29.86 10.94
CA LYS A 139 10.57 29.85 10.61
C LYS A 139 10.33 29.61 9.13
N PHE A 140 11.08 30.29 8.24
CA PHE A 140 10.97 30.11 6.80
C PHE A 140 11.38 28.68 6.37
N GLN A 141 12.46 28.14 6.94
CA GLN A 141 12.91 26.77 6.65
C GLN A 141 11.91 25.71 7.14
N LYS A 142 11.28 25.92 8.31
CA LYS A 142 10.19 25.06 8.79
C LYS A 142 8.96 25.14 7.88
N GLN A 143 8.62 26.32 7.37
CA GLN A 143 7.44 26.50 6.50
C GLN A 143 7.61 25.82 5.13
N PHE A 144 8.82 25.79 4.57
CA PHE A 144 9.13 25.03 3.35
C PHE A 144 9.26 23.51 3.59
N GLY A 145 9.76 23.09 4.75
CA GLY A 145 9.81 21.66 5.12
C GLY A 145 8.44 21.05 5.43
N VAL A 146 7.48 21.84 5.91
CA VAL A 146 6.10 21.39 6.15
C VAL A 146 5.37 21.12 4.83
N ARG A 147 5.56 21.94 3.78
CA ARG A 147 4.98 21.66 2.45
C ARG A 147 5.47 20.35 1.84
N GLN A 148 6.77 20.06 1.95
CA GLN A 148 7.35 18.79 1.49
C GLN A 148 6.81 17.57 2.26
N LYS A 149 6.46 17.73 3.55
CA LYS A 149 5.84 16.65 4.35
C LYS A 149 4.38 16.35 3.96
N TRP A 150 3.64 17.30 3.42
CA TRP A 150 2.27 17.08 2.94
C TRP A 150 2.24 16.35 1.59
N ASP A 151 3.19 16.65 0.70
CA ASP A 151 3.35 15.95 -0.59
C ASP A 151 3.93 14.53 -0.42
N GLN A 152 4.59 14.27 0.72
CA GLN A 152 5.19 13.00 1.08
C GLN A 152 4.32 12.21 2.08
N LYS A 153 2.99 12.42 2.03
CA LYS A 153 2.06 11.42 2.55
C LYS A 153 2.24 10.17 1.68
N SER A 154 3.12 9.29 2.15
CA SER A 154 3.26 7.90 1.69
C SER A 154 1.88 7.40 1.30
N GLN A 155 1.70 7.06 0.02
CA GLN A 155 0.61 6.18 -0.35
C GLN A 155 0.76 4.97 0.56
N LYS A 156 -0.17 4.78 1.49
CA LYS A 156 -0.21 3.55 2.28
C LYS A 156 -0.23 2.40 1.27
N PRO A 157 0.52 1.32 1.51
CA PRO A 157 0.35 0.11 0.72
C PRO A 157 -1.14 -0.23 0.75
N ARG A 158 -1.75 -0.27 -0.44
CA ARG A 158 -3.14 -0.66 -0.59
C ARG A 158 -3.20 -2.16 -0.37
N ASP A 159 -4.12 -2.59 0.46
CA ASP A 159 -4.31 -4.01 0.74
C ASP A 159 -4.81 -4.71 -0.54
N SER A 160 -4.29 -5.91 -0.80
CA SER A 160 -4.70 -6.70 -1.97
C SER A 160 -6.11 -7.25 -1.75
N SER A 161 -6.94 -7.28 -2.80
CA SER A 161 -8.31 -7.82 -2.73
C SER A 161 -8.34 -9.32 -2.46
N VAL A 162 -7.21 -10.01 -2.64
CA VAL A 162 -7.04 -11.42 -2.33
C VAL A 162 -5.71 -11.72 -1.64
N GLU A 163 -5.76 -12.70 -0.75
CA GLU A 163 -4.58 -13.37 -0.22
C GLU A 163 -3.99 -14.28 -1.30
N VAL A 164 -2.85 -13.89 -1.85
CA VAL A 164 -2.12 -14.69 -2.84
C VAL A 164 -1.51 -15.91 -2.15
N ARG A 165 -1.89 -17.10 -2.60
CA ARG A 165 -1.38 -18.37 -2.07
C ARG A 165 -0.28 -18.94 -2.97
N SER A 166 0.63 -19.73 -2.39
CA SER A 166 1.76 -20.33 -3.10
C SER A 166 1.38 -21.43 -4.09
N ASP A 167 0.17 -21.97 -4.00
CA ASP A 167 -0.37 -22.99 -4.91
C ASP A 167 -0.93 -22.41 -6.22
N TRP A 168 -0.91 -21.09 -6.38
CA TRP A 168 -1.44 -20.43 -7.57
C TRP A 168 -0.43 -20.45 -8.71
N GLU A 169 -0.88 -20.90 -9.88
CA GLU A 169 -0.08 -20.92 -11.10
C GLU A 169 -0.29 -19.62 -11.88
N VAL A 170 0.79 -18.88 -12.11
CA VAL A 170 0.76 -17.67 -12.96
C VAL A 170 0.62 -18.08 -14.42
N LYS A 171 -0.48 -17.68 -15.06
CA LYS A 171 -0.74 -17.97 -16.49
C LYS A 171 -0.21 -16.89 -17.41
N GLU A 172 -0.53 -15.63 -17.12
CA GLU A 172 -0.11 -14.49 -17.92
C GLU A 172 -0.04 -13.23 -17.05
N GLU A 173 0.92 -12.36 -17.36
CA GLU A 173 1.04 -11.02 -16.79
C GLU A 173 0.84 -9.97 -17.89
N MET A 174 -0.01 -8.97 -17.63
CA MET A 174 -0.30 -7.89 -18.57
C MET A 174 -0.17 -6.54 -17.86
N ASP A 175 0.61 -5.64 -18.46
CA ASP A 175 0.78 -4.28 -17.98
C ASP A 175 -0.22 -3.31 -18.64
N PHE A 176 -0.52 -2.19 -17.98
CA PHE A 176 -1.46 -1.20 -18.51
C PHE A 176 -1.05 -0.64 -19.89
N PRO A 177 0.23 -0.37 -20.18
CA PRO A 177 0.66 0.04 -21.51
C PRO A 177 0.31 -0.96 -22.63
N ARG A 178 0.36 -2.27 -22.38
CA ARG A 178 -0.09 -3.29 -23.35
C ARG A 178 -1.59 -3.23 -23.54
N LEU A 179 -2.37 -3.13 -22.45
CA LEU A 179 -3.83 -3.04 -22.51
C LEU A 179 -4.31 -1.79 -23.27
N MET A 180 -3.69 -0.63 -23.07
CA MET A 180 -4.06 0.63 -23.74
C MET A 180 -3.89 0.62 -25.26
N LYS A 181 -3.03 -0.27 -25.78
CA LYS A 181 -2.79 -0.40 -27.22
C LYS A 181 -3.77 -1.35 -27.91
N MET A 182 -4.48 -2.19 -27.15
CA MET A 182 -5.45 -3.13 -27.73
C MET A 182 -6.66 -2.39 -28.26
N ARG A 183 -7.15 -2.84 -29.42
CA ARG A 183 -8.34 -2.31 -30.07
C ARG A 183 -9.13 -3.45 -30.65
N TYR A 184 -10.44 -3.39 -30.47
CA TYR A 184 -11.39 -4.33 -31.05
C TYR A 184 -12.50 -3.50 -31.69
N MET A 185 -12.66 -3.62 -33.01
CA MET A 185 -13.51 -2.71 -33.81
C MET A 185 -14.79 -3.39 -34.33
N GLU A 186 -14.86 -4.71 -34.29
CA GLU A 186 -15.96 -5.50 -34.87
C GLU A 186 -16.92 -5.97 -33.78
N VAL A 187 -17.70 -5.04 -33.23
CA VAL A 187 -18.79 -5.34 -32.30
C VAL A 187 -20.11 -5.03 -33.02
N SER A 188 -20.99 -6.03 -33.13
CA SER A 188 -22.35 -5.85 -33.64
C SER A 188 -23.28 -5.31 -32.55
N ASP A 189 -24.38 -4.69 -32.96
CA ASP A 189 -25.43 -4.28 -32.02
C ASP A 189 -25.99 -5.49 -31.25
N PRO A 190 -26.24 -5.36 -29.94
CA PRO A 190 -26.78 -6.43 -29.13
C PRO A 190 -28.23 -6.75 -29.53
N VAL A 191 -28.64 -8.00 -29.32
CA VAL A 191 -30.02 -8.45 -29.48
C VAL A 191 -30.57 -8.82 -28.12
N ASP A 192 -31.67 -8.18 -27.72
CA ASP A 192 -32.34 -8.44 -26.45
C ASP A 192 -33.01 -9.83 -26.49
N ILE A 193 -32.64 -10.69 -25.55
CA ILE A 193 -33.18 -12.06 -25.44
C ILE A 193 -34.32 -12.10 -24.42
N GLU A 194 -34.11 -11.50 -23.24
CA GLU A 194 -35.06 -11.54 -22.14
C GLU A 194 -34.96 -10.23 -21.33
N CYS A 195 -36.11 -9.60 -21.07
CA CYS A 195 -36.23 -8.38 -20.28
C CYS A 195 -37.02 -8.68 -19.01
N CYS A 196 -36.38 -8.54 -17.85
CA CYS A 196 -36.95 -8.89 -16.55
C CYS A 196 -37.00 -7.67 -15.62
N GLY A 197 -38.00 -7.63 -14.74
CA GLY A 197 -38.13 -6.63 -13.67
C GLY A 197 -39.20 -5.57 -13.94
N ALA A 198 -39.24 -4.56 -13.06
CA ALA A 198 -40.15 -3.44 -13.14
C ALA A 198 -39.42 -2.14 -12.80
N LEU A 199 -39.75 -1.06 -13.50
CA LEU A 199 -39.15 0.26 -13.32
C LEU A 199 -40.19 1.25 -12.80
N GLU A 200 -39.84 2.02 -11.78
CA GLU A 200 -40.64 3.15 -11.32
C GLU A 200 -40.45 4.36 -12.25
N TYR A 201 -41.46 5.22 -12.34
CA TYR A 201 -41.34 6.47 -13.07
C TYR A 201 -40.40 7.44 -12.34
N TYR A 202 -39.52 8.07 -13.10
CA TYR A 202 -38.67 9.15 -12.60
C TYR A 202 -39.47 10.43 -12.34
N ASP A 203 -39.34 10.99 -11.15
CA ASP A 203 -39.93 12.28 -10.78
C ASP A 203 -39.07 13.45 -11.32
N LYS A 204 -39.54 14.07 -12.40
CA LYS A 204 -38.88 15.21 -13.05
C LYS A 204 -38.76 16.46 -12.16
N ALA A 205 -39.45 16.52 -11.02
CA ALA A 205 -39.26 17.60 -10.06
C ALA A 205 -37.83 17.63 -9.49
N PHE A 206 -37.14 16.49 -9.44
CA PHE A 206 -35.75 16.40 -8.98
C PHE A 206 -34.77 17.16 -9.89
N ASP A 207 -35.10 17.39 -11.16
CA ASP A 207 -34.24 18.15 -12.10
C ASP A 207 -34.13 19.63 -11.73
N ARG A 208 -35.05 20.15 -10.91
CA ARG A 208 -35.11 21.57 -10.49
C ARG A 208 -34.44 21.82 -9.14
N ILE A 209 -33.86 20.80 -8.51
CA ILE A 209 -33.14 20.96 -7.24
C ILE A 209 -31.85 21.74 -7.48
N THR A 210 -31.61 22.74 -6.65
CA THR A 210 -30.40 23.58 -6.73
C THR A 210 -29.74 23.65 -5.36
N THR A 211 -28.51 24.16 -5.27
CA THR A 211 -27.81 24.36 -3.99
C THR A 211 -28.49 25.38 -3.06
N ARG A 212 -29.44 26.17 -3.59
CA ARG A 212 -30.26 27.10 -2.80
C ARG A 212 -31.62 26.51 -2.40
N ASN A 213 -32.12 25.55 -3.16
CA ASN A 213 -33.35 24.83 -2.89
C ASN A 213 -33.03 23.34 -2.77
N GLU A 214 -32.31 23.01 -1.70
CA GLU A 214 -31.87 21.65 -1.42
C GLU A 214 -33.02 20.81 -0.84
N LYS A 215 -32.96 19.50 -1.09
CA LYS A 215 -33.91 18.53 -0.55
C LYS A 215 -33.14 17.54 0.31
N PRO A 216 -33.51 17.35 1.59
CA PRO A 216 -32.80 16.43 2.46
C PRO A 216 -32.93 14.99 1.95
N LEU A 217 -31.80 14.27 1.89
CA LEU A 217 -31.76 12.87 1.47
C LEU A 217 -32.40 12.00 2.55
N ARG A 218 -33.42 11.23 2.17
CA ARG A 218 -34.09 10.28 3.07
C ARG A 218 -33.40 8.93 2.98
N SER A 219 -33.19 8.30 4.14
CA SER A 219 -32.79 6.89 4.18
C SER A 219 -34.00 6.04 3.82
N ILE A 220 -33.92 5.35 2.68
CA ILE A 220 -34.96 4.45 2.19
C ILE A 220 -34.41 3.03 2.28
N LYS A 221 -35.12 2.16 2.99
CA LYS A 221 -34.77 0.74 3.08
C LYS A 221 -35.39 0.03 1.86
N ARG A 222 -34.56 -0.26 0.85
CA ARG A 222 -34.90 -1.13 -0.28
C ARG A 222 -33.99 -2.35 -0.28
N ILE A 223 -34.49 -3.44 -0.84
CA ILE A 223 -33.70 -4.64 -1.06
C ILE A 223 -32.95 -4.44 -2.38
N PHE A 224 -31.62 -4.50 -2.32
CA PHE A 224 -30.76 -4.47 -3.50
C PHE A 224 -30.19 -5.86 -3.71
N HIS A 225 -30.41 -6.41 -4.89
CA HIS A 225 -29.93 -7.74 -5.26
C HIS A 225 -28.55 -7.61 -5.90
N THR A 226 -27.54 -8.23 -5.30
CA THR A 226 -26.15 -8.24 -5.80
C THR A 226 -25.76 -9.64 -6.27
N VAL A 227 -26.63 -10.27 -7.07
CA VAL A 227 -26.49 -11.68 -7.51
C VAL A 227 -25.27 -11.87 -8.42
N THR A 228 -24.59 -13.00 -8.25
CA THR A 228 -23.46 -13.49 -9.06
C THR A 228 -23.93 -14.07 -10.39
N THR A 229 -23.04 -14.21 -11.37
CA THR A 229 -23.40 -14.78 -12.68
C THR A 229 -23.85 -16.23 -12.56
N THR A 230 -23.27 -17.00 -11.64
CA THR A 230 -23.63 -18.41 -11.43
C THR A 230 -24.90 -18.60 -10.59
N ASP A 231 -25.27 -17.65 -9.74
CA ASP A 231 -26.52 -17.69 -8.98
C ASP A 231 -27.73 -17.09 -9.70
N ASP A 232 -27.53 -16.47 -10.86
CA ASP A 232 -28.64 -16.00 -11.67
C ASP A 232 -29.41 -17.18 -12.33
N PRO A 233 -30.71 -17.37 -12.04
CA PRO A 233 -31.49 -18.46 -12.61
C PRO A 233 -31.76 -18.29 -14.12
N VAL A 234 -31.85 -17.06 -14.62
CA VAL A 234 -32.04 -16.74 -16.04
C VAL A 234 -30.77 -17.09 -16.81
N ILE A 235 -29.61 -16.67 -16.31
CA ILE A 235 -28.32 -17.03 -16.92
C ILE A 235 -28.13 -18.55 -16.92
N ARG A 236 -28.48 -19.25 -15.83
CA ARG A 236 -28.42 -20.71 -15.77
C ARG A 236 -29.32 -21.40 -16.79
N LYS A 237 -30.48 -20.83 -17.09
CA LYS A 237 -31.39 -21.33 -18.15
C LYS A 237 -30.80 -21.08 -19.53
N LEU A 238 -30.32 -19.87 -19.81
CA LEU A 238 -29.69 -19.49 -21.08
C LEU A 238 -28.43 -20.30 -21.35
N ALA A 239 -27.63 -20.56 -20.31
CA ALA A 239 -26.44 -21.37 -20.38
C ALA A 239 -26.70 -22.83 -20.79
N LYS A 240 -27.95 -23.31 -20.84
CA LYS A 240 -28.27 -24.63 -21.42
C LYS A 240 -28.54 -24.57 -22.92
N THR A 241 -29.04 -23.45 -23.42
CA THR A 241 -29.53 -23.32 -24.80
C THR A 241 -28.55 -22.59 -25.72
N GLN A 242 -27.96 -21.48 -25.28
CA GLN A 242 -27.15 -20.59 -26.14
C GLN A 242 -26.09 -19.83 -25.36
N GLY A 243 -25.05 -19.35 -26.06
CA GLY A 243 -23.96 -18.57 -25.48
C GLY A 243 -22.77 -19.42 -25.01
N ASN A 244 -21.58 -18.82 -25.07
CA ASN A 244 -20.31 -19.38 -24.63
C ASN A 244 -19.64 -18.55 -23.53
N VAL A 245 -20.01 -17.27 -23.37
CA VAL A 245 -19.48 -16.38 -22.35
C VAL A 245 -20.63 -15.73 -21.61
N PHE A 246 -20.62 -15.81 -20.28
CA PHE A 246 -21.64 -15.25 -19.41
C PHE A 246 -20.98 -14.36 -18.35
N ALA A 247 -21.54 -13.19 -18.11
CA ALA A 247 -21.06 -12.21 -17.14
C ALA A 247 -22.20 -11.24 -16.77
N THR A 248 -22.02 -10.48 -15.68
CA THR A 248 -22.84 -9.30 -15.36
C THR A 248 -22.20 -8.01 -15.84
N ASP A 249 -23.01 -6.94 -15.93
CA ASP A 249 -22.58 -5.59 -16.30
C ASP A 249 -21.47 -5.05 -15.40
N ALA A 250 -21.56 -5.25 -14.08
CA ALA A 250 -20.54 -4.80 -13.13
C ALA A 250 -19.16 -5.44 -13.39
N ILE A 251 -19.14 -6.72 -13.74
CA ILE A 251 -17.93 -7.48 -14.06
C ILE A 251 -17.34 -6.99 -15.38
N LEU A 252 -18.17 -6.86 -16.42
CA LEU A 252 -17.72 -6.40 -17.74
C LEU A 252 -17.23 -4.96 -17.73
N ALA A 253 -17.92 -4.07 -17.01
CA ALA A 253 -17.51 -2.68 -16.85
C ALA A 253 -16.12 -2.59 -16.19
N THR A 254 -15.86 -3.43 -15.19
CA THR A 254 -14.56 -3.53 -14.52
C THR A 254 -13.47 -4.00 -15.48
N LEU A 255 -13.74 -5.02 -16.30
CA LEU A 255 -12.80 -5.50 -17.31
C LEU A 255 -12.51 -4.45 -18.40
N MET A 256 -13.54 -3.78 -18.91
CA MET A 256 -13.39 -2.73 -19.93
C MET A 256 -12.63 -1.51 -19.40
N CYS A 257 -12.78 -1.19 -18.11
CA CYS A 257 -12.17 -0.03 -17.46
C CYS A 257 -10.92 -0.35 -16.63
N CYS A 258 -10.36 -1.56 -16.77
CA CYS A 258 -9.22 -2.04 -15.99
C CYS A 258 -7.99 -1.11 -16.01
N THR A 259 -7.76 -0.37 -17.10
CA THR A 259 -6.62 0.56 -17.23
C THR A 259 -6.70 1.78 -16.32
N ARG A 260 -7.84 2.00 -15.65
CA ARG A 260 -8.07 3.13 -14.74
C ARG A 260 -8.02 2.76 -13.27
N SER A 261 -8.03 1.47 -12.95
CA SER A 261 -8.06 1.00 -11.56
C SER A 261 -6.72 1.24 -10.87
N VAL A 262 -6.78 1.73 -9.64
CA VAL A 262 -5.63 1.89 -8.76
C VAL A 262 -5.74 0.94 -7.57
N ASN A 263 -6.96 0.70 -7.10
CA ASN A 263 -7.26 -0.29 -6.10
C ASN A 263 -7.26 -1.69 -6.73
N SER A 264 -6.85 -2.69 -5.96
CA SER A 264 -6.90 -4.08 -6.39
C SER A 264 -8.35 -4.57 -6.45
N TRP A 265 -8.65 -5.35 -7.47
CA TRP A 265 -9.90 -6.06 -7.66
C TRP A 265 -9.59 -7.44 -8.24
N ASP A 266 -10.51 -8.38 -8.07
CA ASP A 266 -10.40 -9.73 -8.63
C ASP A 266 -11.75 -10.19 -9.19
N ILE A 267 -11.66 -11.06 -10.21
CA ILE A 267 -12.79 -11.69 -10.89
C ILE A 267 -12.48 -13.18 -10.96
N ILE A 268 -13.47 -14.01 -10.65
CA ILE A 268 -13.38 -15.47 -10.78
C ILE A 268 -13.80 -15.83 -12.20
N VAL A 269 -13.02 -16.67 -12.88
CA VAL A 269 -13.41 -17.22 -14.18
C VAL A 269 -13.55 -18.73 -14.05
N GLN A 270 -14.76 -19.23 -14.28
CA GLN A 270 -15.06 -20.66 -14.29
C GLN A 270 -15.24 -21.13 -15.73
N ARG A 271 -14.41 -22.09 -16.15
CA ARG A 271 -14.52 -22.74 -17.45
C ARG A 271 -15.17 -24.11 -17.29
N VAL A 272 -16.33 -24.31 -17.90
CA VAL A 272 -17.05 -25.58 -17.93
C VAL A 272 -17.25 -25.99 -19.39
N GLY A 273 -16.44 -26.94 -19.87
CA GLY A 273 -16.41 -27.32 -21.28
C GLY A 273 -16.01 -26.14 -22.18
N ASN A 274 -16.91 -25.76 -23.11
CA ASN A 274 -16.73 -24.61 -24.01
C ASN A 274 -17.45 -23.34 -23.53
N LYS A 275 -17.82 -23.28 -22.24
CA LYS A 275 -18.51 -22.14 -21.64
C LYS A 275 -17.64 -21.49 -20.57
N LEU A 276 -17.61 -20.16 -20.56
CA LEU A 276 -16.91 -19.32 -19.62
C LEU A 276 -17.94 -18.52 -18.81
N PHE A 277 -17.81 -18.60 -17.49
CA PHE A 277 -18.59 -17.81 -16.55
C PHE A 277 -17.64 -16.89 -15.83
N PHE A 278 -17.83 -15.58 -15.98
CA PHE A 278 -17.14 -14.59 -15.19
C PHE A 278 -17.99 -14.28 -13.97
N ASP A 279 -17.40 -14.39 -12.79
CA ASP A 279 -18.10 -14.22 -11.54
C ASP A 279 -17.32 -13.37 -10.53
N LYS A 280 -18.01 -12.88 -9.52
CA LYS A 280 -17.40 -12.18 -8.38
C LYS A 280 -17.44 -13.07 -7.13
N ARG A 281 -16.60 -12.76 -6.14
CA ARG A 281 -16.69 -13.42 -4.83
C ARG A 281 -17.88 -12.88 -4.03
N ASP A 282 -18.51 -13.76 -3.26
CA ASP A 282 -19.66 -13.37 -2.42
C ASP A 282 -19.26 -12.45 -1.24
N ASN A 283 -18.02 -12.59 -0.77
CA ASN A 283 -17.50 -11.84 0.39
C ASN A 283 -16.55 -10.70 0.00
N SER A 284 -16.50 -10.28 -1.26
CA SER A 284 -15.67 -9.14 -1.66
C SER A 284 -16.48 -7.85 -1.67
N ASP A 285 -15.81 -6.72 -1.46
CA ASP A 285 -16.37 -5.37 -1.62
C ASP A 285 -16.64 -5.01 -3.11
N PHE A 286 -16.78 -6.04 -3.96
CA PHE A 286 -16.98 -5.93 -5.38
C PHE A 286 -18.39 -5.40 -5.67
N GLY A 287 -18.45 -4.10 -5.96
CA GLY A 287 -19.70 -3.34 -6.14
C GLY A 287 -19.73 -2.05 -5.31
N GLU A 288 -18.82 -1.89 -4.34
CA GLU A 288 -18.65 -0.59 -3.68
C GLU A 288 -17.94 0.40 -4.62
N SER A 289 -18.54 1.58 -4.81
CA SER A 289 -17.91 2.63 -5.61
C SER A 289 -16.74 3.25 -4.86
N ALA A 290 -15.53 3.05 -5.36
CA ALA A 290 -14.33 3.65 -4.81
C ALA A 290 -14.40 5.18 -4.92
N ARG A 291 -14.32 5.86 -3.77
CA ARG A 291 -14.37 7.32 -3.70
C ARG A 291 -12.97 7.89 -3.90
N SER A 292 -12.83 8.87 -4.81
CA SER A 292 -11.59 9.65 -5.00
C SER A 292 -10.33 8.80 -5.26
N GLU A 293 -10.51 7.68 -5.94
CA GLU A 293 -9.45 6.70 -6.21
C GLU A 293 -8.30 7.28 -7.06
N GLN A 294 -8.61 8.18 -7.99
CA GLN A 294 -7.64 8.80 -8.91
C GLN A 294 -7.02 10.10 -8.37
N LEU A 295 -7.32 10.51 -7.14
CA LEU A 295 -6.65 11.67 -6.54
C LEU A 295 -5.21 11.34 -6.16
N CYS A 296 -4.30 12.32 -6.32
CA CYS A 296 -2.92 12.20 -5.83
C CYS A 296 -2.85 11.86 -4.33
N SER A 297 -3.86 12.27 -3.55
CA SER A 297 -4.07 11.89 -2.15
C SER A 297 -5.47 11.29 -1.98
N VAL A 298 -5.53 9.98 -1.73
CA VAL A 298 -6.77 9.26 -1.40
C VAL A 298 -7.23 9.66 0.02
N PRO A 299 -8.54 9.84 0.26
CA PRO A 299 -9.05 10.23 1.58
C PRO A 299 -8.71 9.18 2.63
N GLU A 300 -8.08 9.64 3.72
CA GLU A 300 -8.03 8.91 4.96
C GLU A 300 -9.42 8.97 5.60
N LEU A 301 -10.15 7.85 5.60
CA LEU A 301 -11.25 7.67 6.54
C LEU A 301 -10.64 7.76 7.96
N ARG A 302 -11.08 8.76 8.72
CA ARG A 302 -10.76 8.92 10.14
C ARG A 302 -11.77 8.16 10.98
#